data_AF-A0A382V5P1-F1
#
_entry.id   AF-A0A382V5P1-F1
#
_cell.length_a   1.000
_cell.length_b   1.000
_cell.length_c   1.000
_cell.angle_alpha   90.00
_cell.angle_beta   90.00
_cell.angle_gamma   90.00
#
_symmetry.space_group_name_H-M   'P 1'
#
loop_
_entity.id
_entity.type
_entity.pdbx_description
1 polymer ?
#
loop_
_entity_poly.entity_id
_entity_poly.type
_entity_poly.pdbx_seq_one_letter_code
_entity_poly.pdbx_strand_id
1 'polypeptide(L)' 'MIYQYILTLDFKIRDNYKKSTSNYIKIISGTFNDEKRIKCLINLGVDGIVTDRPKMLRKIALEMGKTVD' A
#
# COMPACT_ATOMS: atom_id res chain seq x y z
N MET A 1 -11.13 -8.90 0.78
CA MET A 1 -11.53 -9.64 -0.43
C MET A 1 -11.73 -8.71 -1.63
N ILE A 2 -12.64 -7.72 -1.60
CA ILE A 2 -12.84 -6.82 -2.75
C ILE A 2 -11.61 -5.91 -3.01
N TYR A 3 -11.13 -5.17 -2.00
CA TYR A 3 -9.99 -4.25 -2.20
C TYR A 3 -8.69 -4.98 -2.58
N GLN A 4 -8.51 -6.24 -2.16
CA GLN A 4 -7.35 -7.04 -2.56
C GLN A 4 -7.38 -7.36 -4.06
N TYR A 5 -8.56 -7.67 -4.58
CA TYR A 5 -8.75 -7.91 -6.01
C TYR A 5 -8.51 -6.64 -6.82
N ILE A 6 -9.08 -5.51 -6.39
CA ILE A 6 -8.87 -4.21 -7.05
C ILE A 6 -7.38 -3.84 -7.05
N LEU A 7 -6.70 -3.94 -5.90
CA LEU A 7 -5.26 -3.68 -5.81
C LEU A 7 -4.43 -4.59 -6.71
N THR A 8 -4.85 -5.85 -6.91
CA THR A 8 -4.19 -6.76 -7.85
C THR A 8 -4.29 -6.25 -9.28
N LEU A 9 -5.43 -5.65 -9.67
CA LEU A 9 -5.59 -5.01 -10.97
C LEU A 9 -4.75 -3.73 -11.06
N ASP A 10 -4.74 -2.90 -10.01
CA ASP A 10 -3.95 -1.67 -9.96
C ASP A 10 -2.44 -1.96 -10.09
N PHE A 11 -1.96 -3.02 -9.43
CA PHE A 11 -0.58 -3.47 -9.58
C PHE A 11 -0.27 -3.94 -10.99
N LYS A 12 -1.18 -4.67 -11.65
CA LYS A 12 -1.00 -5.04 -13.06
C LYS A 12 -0.91 -3.82 -13.96
N ILE A 13 -1.75 -2.81 -13.74
CA ILE A 13 -1.74 -1.55 -14.49
C ILE A 13 -0.40 -0.84 -14.29
N ARG A 14 0.04 -0.68 -13.03
CA ARG A 14 1.34 -0.07 -12.69
C ARG A 14 2.49 -0.81 -13.36
N ASP A 15 2.52 -2.13 -13.26
CA ASP A 15 3.63 -2.94 -13.76
C ASP A 15 3.69 -2.91 -15.29
N ASN A 16 2.53 -2.89 -15.97
CA ASN A 16 2.46 -2.71 -17.41
C ASN A 16 2.91 -1.30 -17.82
N TYR A 17 2.47 -0.27 -17.10
CA TYR A 17 2.91 1.11 -17.35
C TYR A 17 4.43 1.26 -17.18
N LYS A 18 5.00 0.65 -16.13
CA LYS A 18 6.44 0.62 -15.89
C LYS A 18 7.19 -0.06 -17.03
N LYS A 19 6.71 -1.20 -17.53
CA LYS A 19 7.33 -1.90 -18.66
C LYS A 19 7.31 -1.05 -19.93
N SER A 20 6.23 -0.33 -20.21
CA SER A 20 6.07 0.44 -21.45
C SER A 20 6.78 1.80 -21.43
N THR A 21 6.95 2.41 -20.26
CA THR A 21 7.42 3.82 -20.16
C THR A 21 8.69 4.00 -19.34
N SER A 22 9.16 2.95 -18.64
CA SER A 22 10.17 3.04 -17.57
C SER A 22 9.80 3.93 -16.37
N ASN A 23 8.60 4.52 -16.35
CA ASN A 23 8.09 5.34 -15.25
C ASN A 23 7.31 4.49 -14.24
N TYR A 24 7.31 4.91 -12.97
CA TYR A 24 6.63 4.18 -11.90
C TYR A 24 5.43 4.96 -11.35
N ILE A 25 4.27 4.29 -11.24
CA ILE A 25 3.07 4.85 -10.59
C ILE A 25 3.05 4.38 -9.14
N LYS A 26 3.05 5.32 -8.20
CA LYS A 26 2.87 5.02 -6.77
C LYS A 26 1.41 4.68 -6.48
N ILE A 27 1.18 3.57 -5.77
CA ILE A 27 -0.13 3.13 -5.32
C ILE A 27 -0.33 3.51 -3.86
N ILE A 28 -1.24 4.43 -3.59
CA ILE A 28 -1.58 4.92 -2.24
C ILE A 28 -3.02 4.51 -1.92
N SER A 29 -3.22 3.77 -0.83
CA SER A 29 -4.54 3.24 -0.42
C SER A 29 -5.12 4.01 0.76
N GLY A 30 -6.37 4.45 0.67
CA GLY A 30 -7.01 5.23 1.72
C GLY A 30 -8.55 5.15 1.73
N THR A 31 -9.23 5.37 2.86
CA THR A 31 -8.71 5.55 4.23
C THR A 31 -8.86 4.25 5.05
N PHE A 32 -7.79 3.80 5.70
CA PHE A 32 -7.79 2.57 6.51
C PHE A 32 -7.32 2.82 7.95
N ASN A 33 -8.14 2.41 8.92
CA ASN A 33 -7.91 2.64 10.36
C ASN A 33 -7.79 1.35 11.19
N ASP A 34 -7.94 0.19 10.54
CA ASP A 34 -7.85 -1.13 11.16
C ASP A 34 -6.46 -1.72 10.99
N GLU A 35 -5.87 -2.20 12.07
CA GLU A 35 -4.52 -2.76 12.09
C GLU A 35 -4.36 -3.96 11.15
N LYS A 36 -5.34 -4.89 11.14
CA LYS A 36 -5.27 -6.08 10.28
C LYS A 36 -5.27 -5.69 8.81
N ARG A 37 -6.09 -4.71 8.41
CA ARG A 37 -6.10 -4.16 7.04
C ARG A 37 -4.81 -3.41 6.71
N ILE A 38 -4.29 -2.59 7.62
CA ILE A 38 -3.01 -1.90 7.43
C ILE A 38 -1.88 -2.91 7.19
N LYS A 39 -1.76 -3.93 8.05
CA LYS A 39 -0.78 -5.02 7.88
C LYS A 39 -0.95 -5.71 6.52
N CYS A 40 -2.19 -5.97 6.10
CA CYS A 40 -2.47 -6.54 4.79
C CYS A 40 -1.99 -5.64 3.64
N LEU A 41 -2.27 -4.33 3.69
CA LEU A 41 -1.85 -3.38 2.66
C LEU A 41 -0.33 -3.27 2.57
N ILE A 42 0.36 -3.22 3.71
CA ILE A 42 1.83 -3.23 3.78
C ILE A 42 2.39 -4.51 3.12
N ASN A 43 1.80 -5.68 3.42
CA ASN A 43 2.22 -6.95 2.82
C ASN A 43 1.94 -7.01 1.31
N LEU A 44 0.86 -6.36 0.84
CA LEU A 44 0.55 -6.28 -0.58
C LEU A 44 1.51 -5.37 -1.35
N GLY A 45 2.29 -4.53 -0.68
CA GLY A 45 3.29 -3.67 -1.32
C GLY A 45 2.71 -2.39 -1.90
N VAL A 46 1.72 -1.79 -1.23
CA VAL A 46 1.32 -0.41 -1.52
C VAL A 46 2.42 0.57 -1.11
N ASP A 47 2.57 1.66 -1.85
CA ASP A 47 3.60 2.68 -1.60
C ASP A 47 3.22 3.63 -0.47
N GLY A 48 1.91 3.73 -0.15
CA GLY A 48 1.42 4.57 0.93
C GLY A 48 0.05 4.15 1.43
N ILE A 49 -0.25 4.51 2.69
CA ILE A 49 -1.54 4.28 3.33
C ILE A 49 -2.03 5.59 3.94
N VAL A 50 -3.24 6.02 3.57
CA VAL A 50 -3.94 7.13 4.22
C VAL A 50 -4.73 6.58 5.40
N THR A 51 -4.56 7.20 6.57
CA THR A 51 -5.16 6.76 7.83
C THR A 51 -5.45 7.96 8.72
N ASP A 52 -6.51 7.86 9.53
CA ASP A 52 -6.78 8.80 10.62
C ASP A 52 -5.94 8.46 11.87
N ARG A 53 -5.18 7.35 11.84
CA ARG A 53 -4.35 6.85 12.94
C ARG A 53 -2.86 6.77 12.54
N PRO A 54 -2.21 7.91 12.21
CA PRO A 54 -0.83 7.90 11.68
C PRO A 54 0.19 7.32 12.65
N LYS A 55 0.03 7.53 13.96
CA LYS A 55 0.91 6.93 14.99
C LYS A 55 0.85 5.40 14.98
N MET A 56 -0.35 4.82 14.81
CA MET A 56 -0.56 3.38 14.75
C MET A 56 0.05 2.80 13.46
N LEU A 57 -0.19 3.45 12.32
CA LEU A 57 0.42 3.05 11.05
C LEU A 57 1.95 3.07 11.13
N ARG A 58 2.55 4.13 11.67
CA ARG A 58 4.02 4.22 11.84
C ARG A 58 4.56 3.10 12.72
N LYS A 59 3.89 2.80 13.85
CA LYS A 59 4.27 1.69 14.74
C LYS A 59 4.25 0.35 13.99
N ILE A 60 3.15 0.03 13.30
CA ILE A 60 3.01 -1.22 12.55
C ILE A 60 4.07 -1.31 11.44
N ALA A 61 4.30 -0.23 10.69
CA ALA A 61 5.29 -0.20 9.62
C ALA A 61 6.70 -0.52 10.13
N LEU A 62 7.11 0.10 11.25
CA LEU A 62 8.39 -0.17 11.90
C LEU A 62 8.49 -1.61 12.43
N GLU A 63 7.44 -2.12 13.08
CA GLU A 63 7.38 -3.53 13.55
C GLU A 63 7.49 -4.53 12.39
N MET A 64 7.02 -4.15 11.19
CA MET A 64 7.12 -4.94 9.97
C MET A 64 8.42 -4.68 9.17
N GLY A 65 9.39 -3.97 9.75
CA GLY A 65 10.70 -3.71 9.15
C GLY A 65 10.68 -2.74 7.97
N LYS A 66 9.65 -1.88 7.85
CA LYS A 66 9.60 -0.82 6.85
C LYS A 66 10.31 0.42 7.35
N THR A 67 10.99 1.11 6.44
CA THR A 67 11.45 2.49 6.65
C THR A 67 10.27 3.43 6.46
N VAL A 68 10.12 4.39 7.37
CA VAL A 68 9.08 5.43 7.30
C VAL A 68 9.80 6.76 7.22
N ASP A 69 9.52 7.52 6.17
CA ASP A 69 10.02 8.89 5.99
C ASP A 69 9.43 9.86 7.04
#